data_AF-A0A7R9U8X9-F1
#
_entry.id   AF-A0A7R9U8X9-F1
#
_cell.length_a   1.000
_cell.length_b   1.000
_cell.length_c   1.000
_cell.angle_alpha   90.00
_cell.angle_beta   90.00
_cell.angle_gamma   90.00
#
_symmetry.space_group_name_H-M   'P 1'
#
loop_
_entity.id
_entity.type
_entity.pdbx_description
1 polymer ?
#
loop_
_entity_poly.entity_id
_entity_poly.type
_entity_poly.pdbx_seq_one_letter_code
_entity_poly.pdbx_strand_id
1 'polypeptide(L)'
;AEHCGERALSPCGRVSTAAQASRSSFHLRTRGRSDARMSRERMLSDTPRHYSAPQWEDSTADAYVFRLRFAGNPSVEVLREEVDEIFVPGTRQWLFTDLEAWRRRSEAGYSFRVELGFATCPFYVLTAPSGFGKSLALSQYIVQRPHKVLAWHFCRRDDERSRNARRAIRSMAFQFAQKLLPFRESLAQIFLAAGYERREDLVSGDALSTRELFDTLVLGPLKSCTAPSVANGEGKYVIVLDGFETGSDKDGNALGGAVLRHLRRLPHWIGMILSTRPDTPVIQALQDQKLSITQLDFMTFEDEQDQDVQMYVEHAFARRLDIKHPAHHQLRQLLRENVSVSGDADFGMDNSRYRNFLYLHLLISAILEKITEVGWSDARSREWLKGVFRKMARFSVLQLYDVLFKVLYQRYFSEKKQSIKRLFYAIVAAPVPLHAMLELAPLCELNPATCLSHVHVMENIFLKLADDLVGVRHESVREWVYWESGYLYSNLHINQEMCHYYMAKACAKVLMQYNYVHFTEGEWLPSDAAALRTLTRAFNMKES
;
A
#
# COMPACT_ATOMS: atom_id res chain seq x y z
N ALA A 1 -65.74 -8.54 19.52
CA ALA A 1 -66.23 -9.89 19.80
C ALA A 1 -65.00 -10.75 20.11
N GLU A 2 -64.74 -11.17 21.36
CA GLU A 2 -65.44 -12.24 22.12
C GLU A 2 -64.93 -13.64 21.72
N HIS A 3 -64.70 -14.61 22.62
CA HIS A 3 -64.79 -14.72 24.09
C HIS A 3 -63.55 -15.55 24.55
N CYS A 4 -62.80 -15.25 25.62
CA CYS A 4 -63.08 -15.38 27.09
C CYS A 4 -63.19 -16.82 27.63
N GLY A 5 -62.64 -17.06 28.84
CA GLY A 5 -62.52 -18.37 29.51
C GLY A 5 -61.11 -18.64 30.05
N GLU A 6 -60.57 -17.85 30.98
CA GLU A 6 -60.78 -17.98 32.44
C GLU A 6 -60.51 -19.36 33.06
N ARG A 7 -59.53 -19.43 33.98
CA ARG A 7 -59.78 -19.61 35.42
C ARG A 7 -58.50 -19.43 36.25
N ALA A 8 -58.62 -18.79 37.40
CA ALA A 8 -57.63 -18.75 38.46
C ALA A 8 -58.22 -19.37 39.74
N LEU A 9 -57.39 -19.83 40.68
CA LEU A 9 -57.72 -19.89 42.11
C LEU A 9 -56.44 -20.12 42.94
N SER A 10 -56.26 -19.31 43.99
CA SER A 10 -55.37 -19.55 45.13
C SER A 10 -56.24 -19.74 46.39
N PRO A 11 -55.71 -20.11 47.58
CA PRO A 11 -55.34 -19.06 48.54
C PRO A 11 -54.33 -19.43 49.69
N CYS A 12 -53.98 -18.43 50.51
CA CYS A 12 -53.46 -18.49 51.90
C CYS A 12 -52.06 -19.09 52.17
N GLY A 13 -51.27 -18.62 53.15
CA GLY A 13 -51.41 -17.50 54.11
C GLY A 13 -50.02 -16.99 54.58
N ARG A 14 -49.87 -15.73 55.03
CA ARG A 14 -49.89 -15.26 56.46
C ARG A 14 -48.76 -15.83 57.36
N VAL A 15 -48.03 -15.07 58.21
CA VAL A 15 -48.08 -13.62 58.57
C VAL A 15 -46.81 -13.15 59.33
N SER A 16 -46.38 -11.88 59.11
CA SER A 16 -45.53 -10.98 59.95
C SER A 16 -44.18 -11.48 60.55
N THR A 17 -43.32 -10.71 61.26
CA THR A 17 -43.36 -9.34 61.83
C THR A 17 -41.94 -8.74 62.01
N ALA A 18 -41.81 -7.39 62.02
CA ALA A 18 -40.78 -6.52 62.64
C ALA A 18 -39.26 -6.77 62.35
N ALA A 19 -38.35 -5.82 62.05
CA ALA A 19 -38.24 -4.34 62.12
C ALA A 19 -37.40 -3.77 63.30
N GLN A 20 -36.16 -3.33 63.00
CA GLN A 20 -35.39 -2.23 63.61
C GLN A 20 -34.08 -2.04 62.79
N ALA A 21 -33.53 -0.89 62.37
CA ALA A 21 -33.84 0.55 62.40
C ALA A 21 -32.84 1.45 63.18
N SER A 22 -31.72 1.81 62.53
CA SER A 22 -30.96 3.06 62.75
C SER A 22 -30.36 3.49 61.40
N ARG A 23 -30.48 4.69 60.81
CA ARG A 23 -30.71 6.11 61.22
C ARG A 23 -29.46 6.94 61.58
N SER A 24 -28.89 7.58 60.54
CA SER A 24 -28.49 9.00 60.49
C SER A 24 -28.15 9.37 59.02
N SER A 25 -28.89 10.21 58.26
CA SER A 25 -29.08 11.69 58.31
C SER A 25 -27.79 12.48 58.04
N PHE A 26 -27.69 13.49 57.14
CA PHE A 26 -28.60 14.26 56.25
C PHE A 26 -27.76 14.86 55.08
N HIS A 27 -28.18 15.60 54.03
CA HIS A 27 -29.44 16.15 53.45
C HIS A 27 -29.17 16.26 51.91
N LEU A 28 -30.05 16.24 50.88
CA LEU A 28 -31.49 16.53 50.67
C LEU A 28 -31.81 18.02 50.33
N ARG A 29 -31.88 18.39 49.02
CA ARG A 29 -32.79 19.40 48.36
C ARG A 29 -32.38 19.67 46.89
N THR A 30 -33.25 19.95 45.90
CA THR A 30 -34.66 19.57 45.63
C THR A 30 -35.06 19.90 44.16
N ARG A 31 -35.86 19.01 43.53
CA ARG A 31 -36.90 19.23 42.49
C ARG A 31 -36.61 20.10 41.23
N GLY A 32 -36.91 19.54 40.05
CA GLY A 32 -37.06 20.28 38.79
C GLY A 32 -37.59 19.44 37.60
N ARG A 33 -38.91 19.19 37.56
CA ARG A 33 -39.66 18.98 36.30
C ARG A 33 -40.25 20.35 35.91
N SER A 34 -40.49 20.72 34.66
CA SER A 34 -40.48 19.98 33.38
C SER A 34 -40.14 20.92 32.21
N ASP A 35 -39.82 20.38 31.03
CA ASP A 35 -40.63 20.55 29.80
C ASP A 35 -39.91 19.97 28.57
N ALA A 36 -40.66 19.66 27.51
CA ALA A 36 -40.15 18.93 26.34
C ALA A 36 -40.68 19.51 25.01
N ARG A 37 -39.89 20.37 24.37
CA ARG A 37 -39.92 20.66 22.91
C ARG A 37 -38.75 21.55 22.50
N MET A 38 -38.25 21.34 21.28
CA MET A 38 -37.22 22.13 20.57
C MET A 38 -35.81 22.11 21.20
N SER A 39 -34.70 21.92 20.47
CA SER A 39 -34.52 21.65 19.03
C SER A 39 -33.33 20.71 18.77
N ARG A 40 -33.32 20.05 17.59
CA ARG A 40 -32.22 19.20 17.10
C ARG A 40 -31.06 20.06 16.58
N GLU A 41 -30.25 20.65 17.46
CA GLU A 41 -29.15 21.52 17.01
C GLU A 41 -28.00 21.65 18.04
N ARG A 42 -27.29 20.53 18.31
CA ARG A 42 -25.98 20.46 19.00
C ARG A 42 -25.44 19.01 19.10
N MET A 43 -24.99 18.43 17.98
CA MET A 43 -24.15 17.22 17.98
C MET A 43 -23.44 16.99 16.63
N LEU A 44 -22.86 18.06 16.07
CA LEU A 44 -22.02 18.07 14.87
C LEU A 44 -20.89 19.09 15.06
N SER A 45 -19.99 18.83 16.02
CA SER A 45 -18.90 19.76 16.37
C SER A 45 -17.63 19.10 16.90
N ASP A 46 -17.39 17.83 16.54
CA ASP A 46 -16.11 17.15 16.69
C ASP A 46 -15.71 16.60 15.32
N THR A 47 -15.19 17.47 14.46
CA THR A 47 -14.57 17.06 13.19
C THR A 47 -13.21 16.40 13.45
N PRO A 48 -12.78 15.44 12.61
CA PRO A 48 -11.39 15.01 12.59
C PRO A 48 -10.47 16.22 12.42
N ARG A 49 -9.23 16.14 12.91
CA ARG A 49 -8.26 17.23 12.81
C ARG A 49 -7.99 17.57 11.34
N HIS A 50 -8.69 18.58 10.83
CA HIS A 50 -8.36 19.17 9.54
C HIS A 50 -6.91 19.66 9.61
N TYR A 51 -6.06 19.11 8.74
CA TYR A 51 -4.96 19.91 8.20
C TYR A 51 -5.61 21.11 7.52
N SER A 52 -5.55 22.27 8.17
CA SER A 52 -6.00 23.52 7.58
C SER A 52 -5.11 23.84 6.39
N ALA A 53 -5.55 23.44 5.19
CA ALA A 53 -5.02 23.96 3.95
C ALA A 53 -5.12 25.50 4.05
N PRO A 54 -4.00 26.24 4.02
CA PRO A 54 -4.07 27.68 4.20
C PRO A 54 -4.89 28.30 3.07
N GLN A 55 -5.64 29.36 3.38
CA GLN A 55 -6.38 30.12 2.38
C GLN A 55 -5.40 30.93 1.53
N TRP A 56 -4.90 30.31 0.46
CA TRP A 56 -4.06 30.94 -0.55
C TRP A 56 -4.92 31.51 -1.67
N GLU A 57 -4.52 32.64 -2.23
CA GLU A 57 -5.06 33.14 -3.48
C GLU A 57 -4.50 32.30 -4.65
N ASP A 58 -5.38 31.82 -5.55
CA ASP A 58 -5.05 31.02 -6.76
C ASP A 58 -4.14 31.75 -7.78
N SER A 59 -3.82 33.03 -7.51
CA SER A 59 -2.91 33.88 -8.28
C SER A 59 -1.42 33.59 -8.01
N THR A 60 -1.09 32.99 -6.86
CA THR A 60 0.29 32.93 -6.33
C THR A 60 1.12 31.78 -6.90
N ALA A 61 2.42 32.02 -7.15
CA ALA A 61 3.30 31.03 -7.77
C ALA A 61 3.47 29.74 -6.96
N ASP A 62 3.48 29.83 -5.62
CA ASP A 62 3.53 28.66 -4.74
C ASP A 62 2.28 27.78 -4.83
N ALA A 63 1.10 28.35 -5.16
CA ALA A 63 -0.09 27.55 -5.43
C ALA A 63 0.08 26.69 -6.70
N TYR A 64 0.68 27.25 -7.77
CA TYR A 64 1.02 26.47 -8.97
C TYR A 64 2.07 25.39 -8.69
N VAL A 65 3.09 25.68 -7.86
CA VAL A 65 4.06 24.66 -7.39
C VAL A 65 3.34 23.55 -6.62
N PHE A 66 2.41 23.88 -5.72
CA PHE A 66 1.64 22.88 -4.97
C PHE A 66 0.73 22.03 -5.87
N ARG A 67 0.14 22.61 -6.92
CA ARG A 67 -0.66 21.88 -7.94
C ARG A 67 0.15 20.84 -8.75
N LEU A 68 1.48 20.84 -8.66
CA LEU A 68 2.34 19.77 -9.22
C LEU A 68 2.38 18.50 -8.36
N ARG A 69 1.85 18.52 -7.12
CA ARG A 69 1.87 17.38 -6.20
C ARG A 69 1.02 16.21 -6.72
N PHE A 70 1.63 15.03 -6.87
CA PHE A 70 0.88 13.78 -7.02
C PHE A 70 0.48 13.22 -5.65
N ALA A 71 -0.81 13.19 -5.34
CA ALA A 71 -1.33 12.71 -4.05
C ALA A 71 -1.12 11.21 -3.80
N GLY A 72 -0.83 10.41 -4.83
CA GLY A 72 -0.52 8.97 -4.68
C GLY A 72 0.89 8.67 -4.17
N ASN A 73 1.76 9.68 -4.06
CA ASN A 73 3.03 9.56 -3.35
C ASN A 73 2.82 9.90 -1.86
N PRO A 74 3.02 8.97 -0.91
CA PRO A 74 2.92 9.25 0.53
C PRO A 74 4.03 10.21 0.99
N SER A 75 3.80 10.90 2.11
CA SER A 75 4.82 11.75 2.75
C SER A 75 5.81 10.92 3.58
N VAL A 76 6.86 11.55 4.11
CA VAL A 76 7.88 10.85 4.93
C VAL A 76 7.26 10.34 6.25
N GLU A 77 6.25 11.04 6.75
CA GLU A 77 5.52 10.74 7.99
C GLU A 77 4.64 9.50 7.79
N VAL A 78 3.81 9.48 6.74
CA VAL A 78 3.01 8.31 6.37
C VAL A 78 3.90 7.10 6.05
N LEU A 79 5.02 7.32 5.33
CA LEU A 79 6.00 6.25 5.10
C LEU A 79 6.63 5.74 6.39
N ARG A 80 6.87 6.61 7.39
CA ARG A 80 7.42 6.21 8.70
C ARG A 80 6.44 5.33 9.45
N GLU A 81 5.17 5.74 9.52
CA GLU A 81 4.12 4.97 10.19
C GLU A 81 3.95 3.57 9.57
N GLU A 82 3.93 3.47 8.23
CA GLU A 82 3.90 2.18 7.53
C GLU A 82 5.18 1.34 7.76
N VAL A 83 6.36 1.97 7.74
CA VAL A 83 7.64 1.29 7.94
C VAL A 83 7.78 0.78 9.37
N ASP A 84 7.42 1.58 10.37
CA ASP A 84 7.55 1.21 11.79
C ASP A 84 6.54 0.10 12.18
N GLU A 85 5.43 -0.07 11.45
CA GLU A 85 4.51 -1.21 11.62
C GLU A 85 5.15 -2.55 11.18
N ILE A 86 5.81 -2.59 10.01
CA ILE A 86 6.15 -3.83 9.28
C ILE A 86 7.65 -4.11 9.08
N PHE A 87 8.54 -3.12 9.22
CA PHE A 87 9.99 -3.31 9.12
C PHE A 87 10.55 -3.95 10.40
N VAL A 88 11.53 -4.84 10.25
CA VAL A 88 12.20 -5.49 11.40
C VAL A 88 13.55 -4.79 11.64
N PRO A 89 13.73 -4.08 12.79
CA PRO A 89 14.99 -3.43 13.12
C PRO A 89 16.17 -4.41 13.08
N GLY A 90 17.33 -3.93 12.65
CA GLY A 90 18.53 -4.75 12.46
C GLY A 90 18.63 -5.44 11.10
N THR A 91 17.52 -5.59 10.35
CA THR A 91 17.58 -6.14 8.98
C THR A 91 18.09 -5.12 7.94
N ARG A 92 18.52 -5.62 6.78
CA ARG A 92 18.93 -4.88 5.56
C ARG A 92 20.09 -3.90 5.76
N GLN A 93 20.86 -4.01 6.85
CA GLN A 93 21.97 -3.08 7.15
C GLN A 93 23.11 -3.15 6.13
N TRP A 94 23.37 -4.32 5.57
CA TRP A 94 24.32 -4.55 4.48
C TRP A 94 23.97 -3.69 3.25
N LEU A 95 22.70 -3.75 2.82
CA LEU A 95 22.15 -2.95 1.73
C LEU A 95 22.22 -1.44 2.02
N PHE A 96 21.85 -0.99 3.22
CA PHE A 96 21.96 0.43 3.59
C PHE A 96 23.41 0.92 3.67
N THR A 97 24.36 0.02 3.96
CA THR A 97 25.80 0.32 3.99
C THR A 97 26.35 0.50 2.57
N ASP A 98 26.06 -0.42 1.64
CA ASP A 98 26.53 -0.28 0.26
C ASP A 98 25.85 0.90 -0.48
N LEU A 99 24.54 1.10 -0.30
CA LEU A 99 23.83 2.30 -0.80
C LEU A 99 24.52 3.60 -0.40
N GLU A 100 24.92 3.72 0.87
CA GLU A 100 25.61 4.89 1.39
C GLU A 100 27.07 4.99 0.92
N ALA A 101 27.77 3.86 0.74
CA ALA A 101 29.10 3.82 0.15
C ALA A 101 29.08 4.30 -1.31
N TRP A 102 28.15 3.80 -2.12
CA TRP A 102 27.89 4.25 -3.49
C TRP A 102 27.50 5.73 -3.56
N ARG A 103 26.60 6.19 -2.67
CA ARG A 103 26.15 7.59 -2.65
C ARG A 103 27.31 8.54 -2.33
N ARG A 104 28.17 8.19 -1.37
CA ARG A 104 29.37 8.98 -1.00
C ARG A 104 30.56 8.83 -1.95
N ARG A 105 30.64 7.78 -2.77
CA ARG A 105 31.73 7.52 -3.73
C ARG A 105 31.99 8.76 -4.61
N SER A 106 33.21 9.30 -4.57
CA SER A 106 33.58 10.52 -5.29
C SER A 106 33.77 10.30 -6.80
N GLU A 107 33.76 11.39 -7.56
CA GLU A 107 33.81 11.37 -9.03
C GLU A 107 35.17 10.97 -9.63
N ALA A 108 36.21 10.78 -8.80
CA ALA A 108 37.50 10.26 -9.26
C ALA A 108 37.37 8.89 -9.98
N GLY A 109 36.42 8.04 -9.56
CA GLY A 109 36.10 6.77 -10.24
C GLY A 109 35.31 6.93 -11.56
N TYR A 110 34.91 8.15 -11.92
CA TYR A 110 34.12 8.49 -13.12
C TYR A 110 34.93 9.32 -14.14
N SER A 111 36.20 9.60 -13.85
CA SER A 111 37.06 10.62 -14.49
C SER A 111 37.00 10.63 -16.03
N PHE A 112 37.11 9.46 -16.68
CA PHE A 112 37.11 9.31 -18.15
C PHE A 112 35.85 9.86 -18.87
N ARG A 113 34.75 10.12 -18.15
CA ARG A 113 33.53 10.74 -18.69
C ARG A 113 33.41 12.23 -18.41
N VAL A 114 34.10 12.72 -17.39
CA VAL A 114 34.12 14.14 -17.02
C VAL A 114 34.93 14.94 -18.03
N GLU A 115 36.05 14.39 -18.51
CA GLU A 115 36.91 14.99 -19.54
C GLU A 115 36.21 15.20 -20.90
N LEU A 116 35.14 14.44 -21.17
CA LEU A 116 34.29 14.57 -22.36
C LEU A 116 33.02 15.41 -22.13
N GLY A 117 32.85 16.01 -20.94
CA GLY A 117 31.68 16.82 -20.59
C GLY A 117 30.41 16.03 -20.23
N PHE A 118 30.49 14.70 -20.08
CA PHE A 118 29.35 13.82 -19.82
C PHE A 118 29.30 13.33 -18.36
N ALA A 119 29.37 14.27 -17.40
CA ALA A 119 29.19 13.99 -15.97
C ALA A 119 27.71 13.74 -15.61
N THR A 120 27.17 12.64 -16.13
CA THR A 120 25.76 12.21 -16.01
C THR A 120 25.43 11.59 -14.66
N CYS A 121 24.21 11.81 -14.19
CA CYS A 121 23.57 11.09 -13.08
C CYS A 121 23.90 9.56 -13.05
N PRO A 122 24.51 9.04 -11.96
CA PRO A 122 24.77 7.61 -11.80
C PRO A 122 23.54 6.86 -11.29
N PHE A 123 23.43 5.57 -11.64
CA PHE A 123 22.33 4.70 -11.27
C PHE A 123 22.78 3.59 -10.31
N TYR A 124 21.97 3.34 -9.30
CA TYR A 124 22.02 2.18 -8.41
C TYR A 124 20.76 1.36 -8.64
N VAL A 125 20.87 0.07 -8.94
CA VAL A 125 19.74 -0.76 -9.39
C VAL A 125 19.60 -1.98 -8.49
N LEU A 126 18.48 -2.05 -7.76
CA LEU A 126 18.09 -3.19 -6.96
C LEU A 126 17.28 -4.18 -7.80
N THR A 127 17.84 -5.36 -8.05
CA THR A 127 17.10 -6.51 -8.59
C THR A 127 16.75 -7.50 -7.48
N ALA A 128 15.54 -8.04 -7.55
CA ALA A 128 15.06 -9.18 -6.77
C ALA A 128 13.69 -9.61 -7.33
N PRO A 129 13.25 -10.87 -7.13
CA PRO A 129 11.86 -11.25 -7.37
C PRO A 129 10.85 -10.44 -6.52
N SER A 130 9.55 -10.67 -6.76
CA SER A 130 8.48 -10.09 -5.92
C SER A 130 8.49 -10.73 -4.52
N GLY A 131 8.06 -9.99 -3.48
CA GLY A 131 8.04 -10.46 -2.09
C GLY A 131 9.37 -10.38 -1.31
N PHE A 132 10.50 -10.11 -1.96
CA PHE A 132 11.82 -9.91 -1.30
C PHE A 132 11.96 -8.59 -0.51
N GLY A 133 10.94 -7.72 -0.52
CA GLY A 133 10.91 -6.52 0.32
C GLY A 133 11.68 -5.30 -0.20
N LYS A 134 12.03 -5.23 -1.49
CA LYS A 134 12.71 -4.07 -2.11
C LYS A 134 12.04 -2.73 -1.76
N SER A 135 10.73 -2.62 -2.01
CA SER A 135 9.93 -1.42 -1.73
C SER A 135 10.01 -1.00 -0.27
N LEU A 136 9.92 -1.95 0.66
CA LEU A 136 10.01 -1.71 2.09
C LEU A 136 11.41 -1.26 2.52
N ALA A 137 12.46 -1.85 1.97
CA ALA A 137 13.84 -1.40 2.21
C ALA A 137 14.06 0.03 1.67
N LEU A 138 13.50 0.37 0.51
CA LEU A 138 13.56 1.72 -0.04
C LEU A 138 12.74 2.74 0.77
N SER A 139 11.54 2.39 1.22
CA SER A 139 10.76 3.21 2.16
C SER A 139 11.52 3.47 3.45
N GLN A 140 12.13 2.43 4.05
CA GLN A 140 12.97 2.58 5.24
C GLN A 140 14.19 3.49 4.97
N TYR A 141 14.84 3.36 3.81
CA TYR A 141 15.95 4.25 3.45
C TYR A 141 15.49 5.72 3.30
N ILE A 142 14.30 5.98 2.73
CA ILE A 142 13.69 7.33 2.66
C ILE A 142 13.40 7.86 4.07
N VAL A 143 12.83 7.03 4.95
CA VAL A 143 12.43 7.37 6.33
C VAL A 143 13.66 7.64 7.23
N GLN A 144 14.77 6.95 7.01
CA GLN A 144 16.05 7.19 7.70
C GLN A 144 16.83 8.38 7.13
N ARG A 145 16.83 8.58 5.80
CA ARG A 145 17.66 9.57 5.10
C ARG A 145 16.85 10.64 4.35
N PRO A 146 15.80 11.25 4.93
CA PRO A 146 14.90 12.15 4.21
C PRO A 146 15.57 13.44 3.73
N HIS A 147 16.73 13.79 4.31
CA HIS A 147 17.55 14.94 3.92
C HIS A 147 18.59 14.62 2.82
N LYS A 148 18.75 13.34 2.41
CA LYS A 148 19.59 12.94 1.25
C LYS A 148 18.76 12.48 0.05
N VAL A 149 17.52 12.02 0.27
CA VAL A 149 16.54 11.78 -0.81
C VAL A 149 15.90 13.10 -1.23
N LEU A 150 16.06 13.54 -2.47
CA LEU A 150 15.37 14.72 -3.01
C LEU A 150 13.91 14.42 -3.39
N ALA A 151 13.65 13.27 -4.00
CA ALA A 151 12.30 12.82 -4.33
C ALA A 151 12.20 11.28 -4.33
N TRP A 152 10.99 10.78 -4.19
CA TRP A 152 10.65 9.38 -4.45
C TRP A 152 9.42 9.26 -5.37
N HIS A 153 9.29 8.09 -5.99
CA HIS A 153 8.10 7.69 -6.73
C HIS A 153 7.92 6.18 -6.68
N PHE A 154 6.76 5.72 -6.21
CA PHE A 154 6.39 4.31 -6.20
C PHE A 154 5.59 3.98 -7.47
N CYS A 155 6.25 3.41 -8.47
CA CYS A 155 5.64 2.96 -9.71
C CYS A 155 4.88 1.66 -9.47
N ARG A 156 3.56 1.78 -9.28
CA ARG A 156 2.66 0.65 -9.06
C ARG A 156 2.16 0.11 -10.40
N ARG A 157 2.34 -1.19 -10.63
CA ARG A 157 1.88 -1.84 -11.86
C ARG A 157 0.36 -1.72 -12.06
N ASP A 158 -0.38 -1.68 -10.96
CA ASP A 158 -1.85 -1.57 -10.93
C ASP A 158 -2.40 -0.13 -10.94
N ASP A 159 -1.57 0.91 -10.77
CA ASP A 159 -2.00 2.31 -10.91
C ASP A 159 -1.35 2.98 -12.12
N GLU A 160 -2.15 3.19 -13.17
CA GLU A 160 -1.78 3.95 -14.37
C GLU A 160 -1.31 5.38 -14.06
N ARG A 161 -1.80 6.02 -12.99
CA ARG A 161 -1.40 7.38 -12.62
C ARG A 161 0.05 7.43 -12.13
N SER A 162 0.51 6.38 -11.43
CA SER A 162 1.92 6.19 -11.05
C SER A 162 2.82 5.74 -12.20
N ARG A 163 2.27 5.10 -13.24
CA ARG A 163 3.03 4.70 -14.44
C ARG A 163 3.19 5.83 -15.47
N ASN A 164 2.54 6.98 -15.25
CA ASN A 164 2.53 8.12 -16.15
C ASN A 164 3.73 9.05 -15.91
N ALA A 165 4.64 9.15 -16.88
CA ALA A 165 5.86 9.96 -16.77
C ALA A 165 5.60 11.45 -16.53
N ARG A 166 4.54 12.03 -17.12
CA ARG A 166 4.19 13.44 -16.91
C ARG A 166 3.80 13.72 -15.44
N ARG A 167 3.12 12.76 -14.78
CA ARG A 167 2.77 12.86 -13.35
C ARG A 167 4.01 12.70 -12.46
N ALA A 168 4.87 11.75 -12.77
CA ALA A 168 6.13 11.55 -12.05
C ALA A 168 7.05 12.79 -12.12
N ILE A 169 7.20 13.40 -13.31
CA ILE A 169 8.04 14.60 -13.51
C ILE A 169 7.54 15.78 -12.66
N ARG A 170 6.23 16.06 -12.69
CA ARG A 170 5.61 17.10 -11.83
C ARG A 170 5.80 16.79 -10.35
N SER A 171 5.57 15.54 -9.94
CA SER A 171 5.75 15.13 -8.54
C SER A 171 7.20 15.19 -8.06
N MET A 172 8.20 14.99 -8.93
CA MET A 172 9.61 15.22 -8.61
C MET A 172 9.91 16.72 -8.45
N ALA A 173 9.44 17.57 -9.37
CA ALA A 173 9.61 19.02 -9.27
C ALA A 173 9.00 19.60 -7.97
N PHE A 174 7.81 19.15 -7.59
CA PHE A 174 7.20 19.49 -6.29
C PHE A 174 8.11 19.11 -5.11
N GLN A 175 8.58 17.86 -5.05
CA GLN A 175 9.44 17.37 -3.97
C GLN A 175 10.80 18.10 -3.92
N PHE A 176 11.35 18.50 -5.06
CA PHE A 176 12.58 19.30 -5.12
C PHE A 176 12.34 20.70 -4.55
N ALA A 177 11.23 21.36 -4.90
CA ALA A 177 10.85 22.66 -4.35
C ALA A 177 10.56 22.62 -2.83
N GLN A 178 10.20 21.46 -2.27
CA GLN A 178 10.09 21.28 -0.81
C GLN A 178 11.45 21.17 -0.10
N LYS A 179 12.57 20.95 -0.81
CA LYS A 179 13.89 20.62 -0.20
C LYS A 179 15.05 21.51 -0.63
N LEU A 180 14.95 22.17 -1.78
CA LEU A 180 15.97 23.06 -2.33
C LEU A 180 15.36 24.44 -2.53
N LEU A 181 15.68 25.39 -1.64
CA LEU A 181 15.14 26.76 -1.72
C LEU A 181 15.44 27.45 -3.06
N PRO A 182 16.68 27.43 -3.61
CA PRO A 182 16.95 28.03 -4.92
C PRO A 182 16.20 27.36 -6.08
N PHE A 183 15.85 26.07 -5.96
CA PHE A 183 14.98 25.38 -6.91
C PHE A 183 13.55 25.92 -6.84
N ARG A 184 12.99 26.07 -5.62
CA ARG A 184 11.63 26.61 -5.42
C ARG A 184 11.51 28.03 -5.95
N GLU A 185 12.47 28.89 -5.62
CA GLU A 185 12.52 30.28 -6.11
C GLU A 185 12.57 30.32 -7.64
N SER A 186 13.47 29.55 -8.25
CA SER A 186 13.62 29.48 -9.71
C SER A 186 12.38 28.90 -10.41
N LEU A 187 11.76 27.86 -9.84
CA LEU A 187 10.49 27.30 -10.34
C LEU A 187 9.31 28.27 -10.18
N ALA A 188 9.24 29.01 -9.08
CA ALA A 188 8.23 30.04 -8.86
C ALA A 188 8.37 31.18 -9.88
N GLN A 189 9.60 31.60 -10.22
CA GLN A 189 9.84 32.57 -11.28
C GLN A 189 9.42 32.06 -12.67
N ILE A 190 9.59 30.77 -12.97
CA ILE A 190 9.06 30.16 -14.22
C ILE A 190 7.53 30.27 -14.27
N PHE A 191 6.82 30.02 -13.16
CA PHE A 191 5.37 30.21 -13.11
C PHE A 191 4.95 31.68 -13.20
N LEU A 192 5.65 32.60 -12.53
CA LEU A 192 5.35 34.04 -12.62
C LEU A 192 5.51 34.57 -14.06
N ALA A 193 6.61 34.21 -14.73
CA ALA A 193 6.90 34.64 -16.10
C ALA A 193 6.01 33.96 -17.16
N ALA A 194 5.41 32.82 -16.86
CA ALA A 194 4.46 32.16 -17.75
C ALA A 194 3.09 32.89 -17.76
N GLY A 195 2.52 33.07 -18.95
CA GLY A 195 1.12 33.44 -19.12
C GLY A 195 0.17 32.30 -18.72
N TYR A 196 -1.11 32.62 -18.45
CA TYR A 196 -2.10 31.70 -17.87
C TYR A 196 -2.15 30.33 -18.53
N GLU A 197 -2.33 30.28 -19.86
CA GLU A 197 -2.39 29.02 -20.63
C GLU A 197 -1.15 28.15 -20.39
N ARG A 198 0.05 28.75 -20.41
CA ARG A 198 1.31 28.03 -20.18
C ARG A 198 1.47 27.57 -18.73
N ARG A 199 0.82 28.20 -17.75
CA ARG A 199 0.77 27.69 -16.37
C ARG A 199 -0.09 26.44 -16.28
N GLU A 200 -1.26 26.44 -16.93
CA GLU A 200 -2.15 25.28 -16.99
C GLU A 200 -1.55 24.12 -17.81
N ASP A 201 -0.83 24.39 -18.89
CA ASP A 201 -0.01 23.39 -19.61
C ASP A 201 1.00 22.70 -18.69
N LEU A 202 1.71 23.47 -17.85
CA LEU A 202 2.74 22.97 -16.95
C LEU A 202 2.15 22.21 -15.75
N VAL A 203 0.98 22.63 -15.26
CA VAL A 203 0.28 21.97 -14.15
C VAL A 203 -0.45 20.70 -14.59
N SER A 204 -1.22 20.76 -15.69
CA SER A 204 -1.89 19.58 -16.28
C SER A 204 -0.89 18.60 -16.88
N GLY A 205 0.15 19.12 -17.53
CA GLY A 205 1.16 18.38 -18.27
C GLY A 205 0.70 17.81 -19.61
N ASP A 206 -0.61 17.74 -19.86
CA ASP A 206 -1.17 16.87 -20.90
C ASP A 206 -0.94 17.43 -22.32
N ALA A 207 -0.89 18.76 -22.46
CA ALA A 207 -0.52 19.45 -23.70
C ALA A 207 0.99 19.38 -24.05
N LEU A 208 1.84 18.96 -23.11
CA LEU A 208 3.31 19.04 -23.23
C LEU A 208 3.95 17.65 -23.42
N SER A 209 5.10 17.62 -24.09
CA SER A 209 5.92 16.40 -24.10
C SER A 209 6.60 16.17 -22.75
N THR A 210 6.92 14.90 -22.45
CA THR A 210 7.72 14.55 -21.27
C THR A 210 9.09 15.25 -21.24
N ARG A 211 9.63 15.61 -22.42
CA ARG A 211 10.88 16.38 -22.54
C ARG A 211 10.69 17.82 -22.08
N GLU A 212 9.68 18.52 -22.58
CA GLU A 212 9.46 19.93 -22.25
C GLU A 212 9.09 20.11 -20.77
N LEU A 213 8.30 19.19 -20.21
CA LEU A 213 8.03 19.15 -18.78
C LEU A 213 9.30 18.96 -17.96
N PHE A 214 10.18 18.03 -18.35
CA PHE A 214 11.43 17.80 -17.62
C PHE A 214 12.41 18.98 -17.76
N ASP A 215 12.52 19.55 -18.95
CA ASP A 215 13.42 20.66 -19.26
C ASP A 215 12.97 21.95 -18.56
N THR A 216 11.65 22.17 -18.45
CA THR A 216 11.05 23.34 -17.80
C THR A 216 10.95 23.21 -16.28
N LEU A 217 10.40 22.10 -15.78
CA LEU A 217 10.08 21.93 -14.35
C LEU A 217 11.23 21.36 -13.52
N VAL A 218 12.23 20.71 -14.14
CA VAL A 218 13.34 20.06 -13.42
C VAL A 218 14.70 20.64 -13.81
N LEU A 219 15.11 20.54 -15.09
CA LEU A 219 16.45 20.99 -15.51
C LEU A 219 16.62 22.52 -15.53
N GLY A 220 15.54 23.29 -15.72
CA GLY A 220 15.57 24.75 -15.59
C GLY A 220 15.93 25.17 -14.17
N PRO A 221 15.09 24.89 -13.15
CA PRO A 221 15.33 25.31 -11.77
C PRO A 221 16.58 24.69 -11.12
N LEU A 222 17.02 23.50 -11.55
CA LEU A 222 18.29 22.91 -11.08
C LEU A 222 19.52 23.75 -11.40
N LYS A 223 19.50 24.62 -12.43
CA LYS A 223 20.63 25.52 -12.74
C LYS A 223 20.89 26.55 -11.64
N SER A 224 19.87 26.85 -10.83
CA SER A 224 19.97 27.75 -9.68
C SER A 224 20.52 27.05 -8.41
N CYS A 225 20.77 25.73 -8.47
CA CYS A 225 21.21 24.93 -7.33
C CYS A 225 22.73 24.67 -7.36
N THR A 226 23.39 24.88 -6.22
CA THR A 226 24.77 24.42 -6.00
C THR A 226 24.81 22.92 -5.73
N ALA A 227 25.89 22.26 -6.15
CA ALA A 227 26.16 20.88 -5.77
C ALA A 227 26.41 20.77 -4.24
N PRO A 228 25.98 19.68 -3.56
CA PRO A 228 26.39 19.38 -2.20
C PRO A 228 27.91 19.16 -2.12
N SER A 229 28.52 19.44 -0.95
CA SER A 229 29.97 19.36 -0.78
C SER A 229 30.42 17.90 -0.64
N VAL A 230 30.76 17.28 -1.77
CA VAL A 230 31.38 15.94 -1.81
C VAL A 230 32.68 15.90 -0.99
N ALA A 231 33.44 17.00 -0.97
CA ALA A 231 34.66 17.16 -0.17
C ALA A 231 34.40 17.08 1.35
N ASN A 232 33.24 17.55 1.81
CA ASN A 232 32.83 17.46 3.22
C ASN A 232 32.14 16.13 3.56
N GLY A 233 32.22 15.12 2.69
CA GLY A 233 31.60 13.81 2.89
C GLY A 233 30.06 13.79 2.78
N GLU A 234 29.44 14.89 2.34
CA GLU A 234 27.98 15.00 2.25
C GLU A 234 27.37 13.98 1.27
N GLY A 235 28.14 13.63 0.24
CA GLY A 235 27.78 12.70 -0.85
C GLY A 235 26.69 13.24 -1.78
N LYS A 236 26.37 12.46 -2.81
CA LYS A 236 25.30 12.79 -3.76
C LYS A 236 23.95 12.91 -3.05
N TYR A 237 23.06 13.76 -3.58
CA TYR A 237 21.63 13.60 -3.38
C TYR A 237 21.12 12.39 -4.17
N VAL A 238 19.96 11.83 -3.81
CA VAL A 238 19.36 10.70 -4.55
C VAL A 238 17.88 10.87 -4.83
N ILE A 239 17.41 10.27 -5.91
CA ILE A 239 15.99 10.08 -6.22
C ILE A 239 15.69 8.58 -6.17
N VAL A 240 14.58 8.19 -5.54
CA VAL A 240 14.17 6.77 -5.40
C VAL A 240 13.00 6.46 -6.33
N LEU A 241 13.17 5.54 -7.27
CA LEU A 241 12.09 5.01 -8.11
C LEU A 241 11.91 3.52 -7.83
N ASP A 242 10.85 3.18 -7.11
CA ASP A 242 10.49 1.79 -6.81
C ASP A 242 9.52 1.22 -7.85
N GLY A 243 9.60 -0.07 -8.15
CA GLY A 243 8.70 -0.73 -9.13
C GLY A 243 8.94 -0.31 -10.58
N PHE A 244 10.18 0.06 -10.93
CA PHE A 244 10.52 0.61 -12.23
C PHE A 244 10.55 -0.47 -13.32
N GLU A 245 9.75 -0.32 -14.38
CA GLU A 245 9.69 -1.24 -15.53
C GLU A 245 9.77 -0.45 -16.85
N THR A 246 10.49 -0.97 -17.85
CA THR A 246 10.72 -0.35 -19.19
C THR A 246 9.54 -0.48 -20.17
N GLY A 247 8.34 -0.80 -19.70
CA GLY A 247 7.18 -1.13 -20.54
C GLY A 247 6.83 -0.05 -21.57
N SER A 248 6.34 -0.49 -22.72
CA SER A 248 5.82 0.39 -23.78
C SER A 248 4.35 0.72 -23.57
N ASP A 249 4.04 2.01 -23.54
CA ASP A 249 2.72 2.53 -23.89
C ASP A 249 2.69 2.96 -25.36
N LYS A 250 1.49 3.17 -25.92
CA LYS A 250 1.35 3.60 -27.32
C LYS A 250 1.79 5.05 -27.55
N ASP A 251 1.81 5.86 -26.50
CA ASP A 251 1.99 7.31 -26.57
C ASP A 251 3.40 7.77 -26.11
N GLY A 252 4.27 6.84 -25.71
CA GLY A 252 5.65 7.11 -25.28
C GLY A 252 5.78 7.81 -23.92
N ASN A 253 4.73 7.79 -23.10
CA ASN A 253 4.60 8.40 -21.77
C ASN A 253 4.77 7.40 -20.61
N ALA A 254 5.00 6.12 -20.89
CA ALA A 254 5.33 5.13 -19.86
C ALA A 254 6.60 5.54 -19.10
N LEU A 255 6.52 5.45 -17.77
CA LEU A 255 7.58 5.86 -16.85
C LEU A 255 8.96 5.36 -17.31
N GLY A 256 9.08 4.06 -17.60
CA GLY A 256 10.29 3.41 -18.09
C GLY A 256 11.01 4.16 -19.22
N GLY A 257 10.44 4.12 -20.42
CA GLY A 257 11.06 4.68 -21.62
C GLY A 257 11.18 6.20 -21.61
N ALA A 258 10.23 6.93 -21.02
CA ALA A 258 10.27 8.39 -20.97
C ALA A 258 11.30 8.90 -19.95
N VAL A 259 11.28 8.37 -18.72
CA VAL A 259 12.05 8.93 -17.61
C VAL A 259 13.54 8.61 -17.73
N LEU A 260 13.94 7.41 -18.19
CA LEU A 260 15.38 7.10 -18.41
C LEU A 260 16.05 8.07 -19.41
N ARG A 261 15.38 8.37 -20.53
CA ARG A 261 15.90 9.25 -21.60
C ARG A 261 16.21 10.66 -21.09
N HIS A 262 15.49 11.12 -20.07
CA HIS A 262 15.57 12.46 -19.49
C HIS A 262 16.46 12.51 -18.23
N LEU A 263 16.30 11.58 -17.29
CA LEU A 263 17.05 11.57 -16.02
C LEU A 263 18.56 11.53 -16.17
N ARG A 264 19.09 10.90 -17.23
CA ARG A 264 20.52 10.91 -17.55
C ARG A 264 21.12 12.31 -17.72
N ARG A 265 20.27 13.33 -17.89
CA ARG A 265 20.63 14.76 -18.01
C ARG A 265 20.62 15.50 -16.66
N LEU A 266 20.23 14.84 -15.57
CA LEU A 266 20.51 15.35 -14.22
C LEU A 266 22.02 15.39 -13.98
N PRO A 267 22.51 16.36 -13.19
CA PRO A 267 23.93 16.47 -12.87
C PRO A 267 24.41 15.29 -12.00
N HIS A 268 25.69 14.93 -12.13
CA HIS A 268 26.39 13.89 -11.37
C HIS A 268 26.13 13.88 -9.85
N TRP A 269 25.86 15.05 -9.24
CA TRP A 269 25.62 15.19 -7.81
C TRP A 269 24.22 14.74 -7.35
N ILE A 270 23.33 14.42 -8.30
CA ILE A 270 22.12 13.63 -8.06
C ILE A 270 22.36 12.23 -8.63
N GLY A 271 22.07 11.17 -7.85
CA GLY A 271 22.02 9.80 -8.32
C GLY A 271 20.61 9.21 -8.31
N MET A 272 20.38 8.14 -9.08
CA MET A 272 19.15 7.35 -9.04
C MET A 272 19.33 6.10 -8.20
N ILE A 273 18.35 5.79 -7.35
CA ILE A 273 18.15 4.46 -6.79
C ILE A 273 16.90 3.89 -7.43
N LEU A 274 17.03 2.81 -8.21
CA LEU A 274 15.94 2.10 -8.86
C LEU A 274 15.69 0.76 -8.17
N SER A 275 14.43 0.33 -8.10
CA SER A 275 14.05 -1.05 -7.79
C SER A 275 13.31 -1.66 -8.97
N THR A 276 13.66 -2.90 -9.33
CA THR A 276 13.05 -3.61 -10.46
C THR A 276 13.09 -5.14 -10.29
N ARG A 277 12.47 -5.87 -11.22
CA ARG A 277 12.48 -7.34 -11.27
C ARG A 277 13.55 -7.83 -12.27
N PRO A 278 14.27 -8.95 -12.02
CA PRO A 278 15.35 -9.44 -12.88
C PRO A 278 14.91 -9.78 -14.32
N ASP A 279 13.64 -10.12 -14.50
CA ASP A 279 12.99 -10.45 -15.77
C ASP A 279 12.67 -9.23 -16.66
N THR A 280 12.94 -8.00 -16.19
CA THR A 280 12.69 -6.78 -16.96
C THR A 280 13.96 -6.26 -17.68
N PRO A 281 13.86 -5.74 -18.92
CA PRO A 281 15.01 -5.21 -19.66
C PRO A 281 15.46 -3.82 -19.17
N VAL A 282 15.24 -3.45 -17.90
CA VAL A 282 15.66 -2.18 -17.30
C VAL A 282 17.18 -2.03 -17.34
N ILE A 283 17.92 -3.08 -16.95
CA ILE A 283 19.40 -3.05 -16.95
C ILE A 283 19.94 -2.90 -18.38
N GLN A 284 19.40 -3.67 -19.33
CA GLN A 284 19.76 -3.55 -20.75
C GLN A 284 19.51 -2.12 -21.27
N ALA A 285 18.33 -1.56 -21.03
CA ALA A 285 17.98 -0.20 -21.48
C ALA A 285 18.84 0.91 -20.84
N LEU A 286 19.44 0.67 -19.67
CA LEU A 286 20.45 1.55 -19.05
C LEU A 286 21.84 1.36 -19.69
N GLN A 287 22.22 0.11 -20.00
CA GLN A 287 23.48 -0.24 -20.66
C GLN A 287 23.53 0.25 -22.12
N ASP A 288 22.44 0.13 -22.87
CA ASP A 288 22.29 0.62 -24.25
C ASP A 288 22.46 2.15 -24.33
N GLN A 289 21.93 2.86 -23.33
CA GLN A 289 22.14 4.30 -23.14
C GLN A 289 23.52 4.66 -22.58
N LYS A 290 24.40 3.66 -22.40
CA LYS A 290 25.76 3.76 -21.87
C LYS A 290 25.81 4.51 -20.54
N LEU A 291 24.89 4.23 -19.62
CA LEU A 291 24.84 4.89 -18.31
C LEU A 291 25.79 4.23 -17.30
N SER A 292 26.16 4.94 -16.24
CA SER A 292 26.92 4.35 -15.13
C SER A 292 25.96 3.66 -14.17
N ILE A 293 26.14 2.35 -14.00
CA ILE A 293 25.25 1.46 -13.24
C ILE A 293 26.07 0.79 -12.13
N THR A 294 25.54 0.77 -10.92
CA THR A 294 25.91 -0.18 -9.86
C THR A 294 24.67 -1.05 -9.63
N GLN A 295 24.74 -2.32 -10.02
CA GLN A 295 23.66 -3.26 -9.74
C GLN A 295 23.94 -3.97 -8.41
N LEU A 296 22.93 -4.08 -7.56
CA LEU A 296 22.91 -5.01 -6.44
C LEU A 296 21.72 -5.96 -6.67
N ASP A 297 22.03 -7.22 -6.91
CA ASP A 297 21.03 -8.27 -7.00
C ASP A 297 20.88 -8.94 -5.64
N PHE A 298 19.68 -8.98 -5.08
CA PHE A 298 19.46 -9.62 -3.79
C PHE A 298 19.84 -11.10 -3.86
N MET A 299 19.77 -11.74 -5.04
CA MET A 299 20.11 -13.15 -5.21
C MET A 299 21.61 -13.47 -5.00
N THR A 300 22.51 -12.47 -4.95
CA THR A 300 23.95 -12.69 -4.71
C THR A 300 24.39 -12.46 -3.26
N PHE A 301 23.48 -12.03 -2.39
CA PHE A 301 23.73 -11.81 -0.95
C PHE A 301 23.00 -12.90 -0.18
N GLU A 302 23.63 -14.07 -0.09
CA GLU A 302 23.07 -15.26 0.54
C GLU A 302 23.12 -15.11 2.08
N ASP A 303 24.33 -14.99 2.63
CA ASP A 303 24.60 -15.01 4.07
C ASP A 303 23.95 -13.84 4.83
N GLU A 304 23.95 -12.64 4.26
CA GLU A 304 23.34 -11.47 4.89
C GLU A 304 21.81 -11.52 4.85
N GLN A 305 21.24 -12.22 3.87
CA GLN A 305 19.80 -12.46 3.83
C GLN A 305 19.36 -13.56 4.77
N ASP A 306 20.15 -14.62 4.95
CA ASP A 306 19.82 -15.66 5.93
C ASP A 306 19.94 -15.13 7.36
N GLN A 307 20.79 -14.13 7.60
CA GLN A 307 20.78 -13.30 8.81
C GLN A 307 19.50 -12.43 8.91
N ASP A 308 19.14 -11.67 7.88
CA ASP A 308 17.90 -10.87 7.85
C ASP A 308 16.65 -11.73 8.12
N VAL A 309 16.61 -12.93 7.53
CA VAL A 309 15.54 -13.92 7.69
C VAL A 309 15.47 -14.41 9.13
N GLN A 310 16.60 -14.74 9.77
CA GLN A 310 16.59 -15.16 11.18
C GLN A 310 16.04 -14.06 12.10
N MET A 311 16.44 -12.80 11.89
CA MET A 311 15.88 -11.67 12.66
C MET A 311 14.39 -11.49 12.40
N TYR A 312 13.95 -11.57 11.13
CA TYR A 312 12.54 -11.44 10.77
C TYR A 312 11.67 -12.55 11.38
N VAL A 313 12.12 -13.81 11.31
CA VAL A 313 11.42 -14.97 11.87
C VAL A 313 11.23 -14.81 13.38
N GLU A 314 12.25 -14.32 14.09
CA GLU A 314 12.19 -14.13 15.54
C GLU A 314 11.24 -12.99 15.95
N HIS A 315 11.27 -11.86 15.23
CA HIS A 315 10.33 -10.76 15.43
C HIS A 315 8.88 -11.14 15.07
N ALA A 316 8.69 -11.91 14.00
CA ALA A 316 7.38 -12.35 13.54
C ALA A 316 6.71 -13.32 14.53
N PHE A 317 7.47 -14.18 15.21
CA PHE A 317 6.93 -15.02 16.29
C PHE A 317 6.69 -14.23 17.58
N ALA A 318 7.63 -13.39 18.01
CA ALA A 318 7.50 -12.62 19.25
C ALA A 318 6.28 -11.66 19.26
N ARG A 319 5.79 -11.24 18.08
CA ARG A 319 4.56 -10.44 17.93
C ARG A 319 3.25 -11.27 17.81
N ARG A 320 3.31 -12.61 17.76
CA ARG A 320 2.14 -13.47 17.50
C ARG A 320 2.00 -14.70 18.41
N LEU A 321 3.05 -15.07 19.14
CA LEU A 321 3.05 -16.04 20.23
C LEU A 321 3.78 -15.41 21.42
N ASP A 322 3.38 -15.77 22.64
CA ASP A 322 4.27 -15.57 23.80
C ASP A 322 5.59 -16.32 23.54
N ILE A 323 6.73 -15.66 23.79
CA ILE A 323 8.07 -16.24 23.69
C ILE A 323 8.20 -17.50 24.57
N LYS A 324 7.41 -17.60 25.65
CA LYS A 324 7.31 -18.77 26.54
C LYS A 324 6.47 -19.92 25.97
N HIS A 325 5.71 -19.72 24.90
CA HIS A 325 4.87 -20.77 24.31
C HIS A 325 5.77 -21.85 23.67
N PRO A 326 5.64 -23.16 24.00
CA PRO A 326 6.64 -24.16 23.58
C PRO A 326 6.81 -24.29 22.06
N ALA A 327 5.74 -24.02 21.28
CA ALA A 327 5.82 -23.98 19.82
C ALA A 327 6.76 -22.89 19.27
N HIS A 328 6.96 -21.78 20.00
CA HIS A 328 7.83 -20.67 19.59
C HIS A 328 9.28 -21.16 19.45
N HIS A 329 9.80 -21.88 20.45
CA HIS A 329 11.14 -22.45 20.38
C HIS A 329 11.29 -23.43 19.22
N GLN A 330 10.32 -24.35 19.06
CA GLN A 330 10.42 -25.38 18.02
C GLN A 330 10.27 -24.80 16.60
N LEU A 331 9.40 -23.81 16.36
CA LEU A 331 9.30 -23.17 15.06
C LEU A 331 10.54 -22.34 14.72
N ARG A 332 11.10 -21.61 15.68
CA ARG A 332 12.40 -20.94 15.53
C ARG A 332 13.50 -21.93 15.15
N GLN A 333 13.53 -23.09 15.81
CA GLN A 333 14.46 -24.17 15.48
C GLN A 333 14.24 -24.72 14.06
N LEU A 334 13.01 -25.10 13.70
CA LEU A 334 12.71 -25.67 12.38
C LEU A 334 13.00 -24.69 11.23
N LEU A 335 12.68 -23.41 11.39
CA LEU A 335 13.00 -22.39 10.39
C LEU A 335 14.52 -22.18 10.28
N ARG A 336 15.27 -22.11 11.39
CA ARG A 336 16.74 -22.09 11.34
C ARG A 336 17.32 -23.33 10.64
N GLU A 337 16.80 -24.52 10.97
CA GLU A 337 17.20 -25.81 10.37
C GLU A 337 16.88 -25.93 8.86
N ASN A 338 16.01 -25.08 8.29
CA ASN A 338 15.65 -25.12 6.86
C ASN A 338 16.12 -23.89 6.08
N VAL A 339 16.37 -22.76 6.75
CA VAL A 339 17.03 -21.57 6.16
C VAL A 339 18.52 -21.81 5.99
N SER A 340 19.19 -22.37 7.02
CA SER A 340 20.66 -22.45 7.06
C SER A 340 21.28 -23.58 6.23
N VAL A 341 20.50 -24.26 5.38
CA VAL A 341 20.99 -25.39 4.55
C VAL A 341 21.49 -24.87 3.22
N SER A 342 22.66 -24.24 3.25
CA SER A 342 23.46 -23.88 2.09
C SER A 342 24.09 -25.14 1.47
N GLY A 343 23.27 -25.93 0.76
CA GLY A 343 23.72 -27.12 0.04
C GLY A 343 23.67 -28.43 0.83
N ASP A 344 22.47 -29.00 0.98
CA ASP A 344 22.26 -30.36 0.47
C ASP A 344 20.79 -30.60 0.12
N ALA A 345 20.52 -31.21 -1.03
CA ALA A 345 19.21 -31.17 -1.69
C ALA A 345 18.28 -32.33 -1.33
N ASP A 346 18.16 -32.67 -0.04
CA ASP A 346 17.38 -33.81 0.49
C ASP A 346 15.87 -33.79 0.09
N PHE A 347 15.38 -32.64 -0.39
CA PHE A 347 14.01 -32.48 -0.91
C PHE A 347 13.89 -31.85 -2.32
N GLY A 348 15.01 -31.60 -3.02
CA GLY A 348 15.00 -31.05 -4.38
C GLY A 348 14.29 -29.69 -4.53
N MET A 349 14.24 -28.88 -3.45
CA MET A 349 13.59 -27.56 -3.46
C MET A 349 14.62 -26.44 -3.49
N ASP A 350 14.28 -25.37 -4.20
CA ASP A 350 15.03 -24.12 -4.20
C ASP A 350 14.87 -23.38 -2.86
N ASN A 351 15.95 -23.28 -2.10
CA ASN A 351 15.99 -22.65 -0.77
C ASN A 351 15.88 -21.13 -0.83
N SER A 352 16.06 -20.48 -1.99
CA SER A 352 15.94 -19.02 -2.14
C SER A 352 14.54 -18.51 -1.75
N ARG A 353 13.52 -19.38 -1.79
CA ARG A 353 12.16 -19.11 -1.31
C ARG A 353 12.11 -18.68 0.14
N TYR A 354 12.99 -19.18 1.00
CA TYR A 354 13.03 -18.76 2.40
C TYR A 354 13.56 -17.33 2.58
N ARG A 355 14.29 -16.77 1.60
CA ARG A 355 14.71 -15.36 1.57
C ARG A 355 13.62 -14.42 1.03
N ASN A 356 12.46 -14.96 0.65
CA ASN A 356 11.29 -14.21 0.27
C ASN A 356 10.42 -13.90 1.51
N PHE A 357 10.43 -12.65 1.96
CA PHE A 357 9.81 -12.22 3.22
C PHE A 357 8.28 -12.32 3.19
N LEU A 358 7.65 -12.16 2.02
CA LEU A 358 6.22 -12.44 1.86
C LEU A 358 5.90 -13.94 2.02
N TYR A 359 6.73 -14.80 1.44
CA TYR A 359 6.57 -16.25 1.60
C TYR A 359 6.71 -16.67 3.06
N LEU A 360 7.74 -16.19 3.78
CA LEU A 360 7.90 -16.42 5.22
C LEU A 360 6.69 -15.93 6.03
N HIS A 361 6.22 -14.71 5.76
CA HIS A 361 5.05 -14.13 6.42
C HIS A 361 3.82 -15.04 6.28
N LEU A 362 3.55 -15.55 5.07
CA LEU A 362 2.42 -16.44 4.80
C LEU A 362 2.61 -17.83 5.39
N LEU A 363 3.82 -18.40 5.32
CA LEU A 363 4.17 -19.70 5.91
C LEU A 363 3.98 -19.67 7.44
N ILE A 364 4.54 -18.65 8.11
CA ILE A 364 4.38 -18.43 9.55
C ILE A 364 2.89 -18.25 9.90
N SER A 365 2.15 -17.44 9.14
CA SER A 365 0.71 -17.24 9.36
C SER A 365 -0.07 -18.56 9.24
N ALA A 366 0.19 -19.37 8.22
CA ALA A 366 -0.52 -20.64 7.98
C ALA A 366 -0.25 -21.68 9.08
N ILE A 367 0.99 -21.73 9.58
CA ILE A 367 1.39 -22.59 10.69
C ILE A 367 0.70 -22.15 11.99
N LEU A 368 0.74 -20.86 12.31
CA LEU A 368 0.11 -20.31 13.51
C LEU A 368 -1.40 -20.57 13.52
N GLU A 369 -2.07 -20.36 12.39
CA GLU A 369 -3.49 -20.66 12.23
C GLU A 369 -3.84 -22.13 12.47
N LYS A 370 -2.94 -23.07 12.11
CA LYS A 370 -3.13 -24.50 12.43
C LYS A 370 -2.78 -24.86 13.88
N ILE A 371 -1.88 -24.15 14.55
CA ILE A 371 -1.66 -24.32 16.00
C ILE A 371 -2.93 -23.88 16.75
N THR A 372 -3.52 -22.74 16.38
CA THR A 372 -4.79 -22.24 16.93
C THR A 372 -5.97 -23.18 16.67
N GLU A 373 -6.01 -23.85 15.52
CA GLU A 373 -7.07 -24.80 15.16
C GLU A 373 -7.01 -26.13 15.94
N VAL A 374 -5.80 -26.66 16.20
CA VAL A 374 -5.61 -28.01 16.77
C VAL A 374 -5.30 -28.00 18.27
N GLY A 375 -4.78 -26.88 18.80
CA GLY A 375 -4.26 -26.79 20.16
C GLY A 375 -2.87 -27.42 20.32
N TRP A 376 -2.21 -27.10 21.44
CA TRP A 376 -0.81 -27.50 21.69
C TRP A 376 -0.67 -28.49 22.86
N SER A 377 0.17 -29.52 22.69
CA SER A 377 0.53 -30.50 23.72
C SER A 377 1.96 -31.06 23.51
N ASP A 378 2.84 -30.92 24.51
CA ASP A 378 4.30 -30.97 24.33
C ASP A 378 4.92 -32.30 23.85
N ALA A 379 4.19 -33.41 23.88
CA ALA A 379 4.66 -34.69 23.33
C ALA A 379 4.24 -34.87 21.87
N ARG A 380 2.93 -34.78 21.57
CA ARG A 380 2.39 -35.07 20.24
C ARG A 380 2.53 -33.89 19.28
N SER A 381 2.38 -32.66 19.75
CA SER A 381 2.44 -31.49 18.88
C SER A 381 3.82 -31.28 18.26
N ARG A 382 4.90 -31.85 18.82
CA ARG A 382 6.25 -31.65 18.28
C ARG A 382 6.47 -32.32 16.91
N GLU A 383 6.23 -33.62 16.76
CA GLU A 383 6.38 -34.25 15.44
C GLU A 383 5.23 -33.89 14.49
N TRP A 384 4.03 -33.64 15.03
CA TRP A 384 2.93 -33.05 14.25
C TRP A 384 3.33 -31.71 13.62
N LEU A 385 3.98 -30.82 14.38
CA LEU A 385 4.45 -29.53 13.89
C LEU A 385 5.54 -29.69 12.82
N LYS A 386 6.45 -30.66 12.96
CA LYS A 386 7.40 -30.99 11.89
C LYS A 386 6.67 -31.45 10.62
N GLY A 387 5.64 -32.28 10.75
CA GLY A 387 4.79 -32.72 9.64
C GLY A 387 4.04 -31.56 8.95
N VAL A 388 3.46 -30.65 9.74
CA VAL A 388 2.80 -29.43 9.24
C VAL A 388 3.79 -28.53 8.52
N PHE A 389 4.96 -28.26 9.13
CA PHE A 389 6.02 -27.45 8.53
C PHE A 389 6.50 -28.05 7.20
N ARG A 390 6.93 -29.32 7.19
CA ARG A 390 7.38 -30.03 5.97
C ARG A 390 6.31 -30.03 4.85
N LYS A 391 5.03 -30.02 5.21
CA LYS A 391 3.92 -29.93 4.25
C LYS A 391 3.74 -28.51 3.70
N MET A 392 3.71 -27.50 4.56
CA MET A 392 3.49 -26.11 4.16
C MET A 392 4.71 -25.50 3.44
N ALA A 393 5.92 -25.90 3.82
CA ALA A 393 7.16 -25.49 3.15
C ALA A 393 7.18 -25.83 1.65
N ARG A 394 6.45 -26.87 1.23
CA ARG A 394 6.37 -27.31 -0.18
C ARG A 394 5.43 -26.46 -1.04
N PHE A 395 4.59 -25.62 -0.43
CA PHE A 395 3.60 -24.81 -1.13
C PHE A 395 4.18 -23.55 -1.77
N SER A 396 3.57 -23.07 -2.85
CA SER A 396 3.81 -21.73 -3.39
C SER A 396 3.10 -20.64 -2.55
N VAL A 397 3.43 -19.37 -2.80
CA VAL A 397 2.69 -18.21 -2.23
C VAL A 397 1.18 -18.32 -2.50
N LEU A 398 0.79 -18.72 -3.71
CA LEU A 398 -0.62 -18.86 -4.10
C LEU A 398 -1.32 -20.03 -3.39
N GLN A 399 -0.60 -21.12 -3.12
CA GLN A 399 -1.11 -22.26 -2.34
C GLN A 399 -1.19 -21.95 -0.84
N LEU A 400 -0.26 -21.16 -0.29
CA LEU A 400 -0.36 -20.67 1.10
C LEU A 400 -1.57 -19.74 1.28
N TYR A 401 -1.93 -18.94 0.26
CA TYR A 401 -3.17 -18.16 0.28
C TYR A 401 -4.43 -19.05 0.31
N ASP A 402 -4.54 -20.13 -0.50
CA ASP A 402 -5.70 -21.06 -0.39
C ASP A 402 -5.76 -21.73 0.99
N VAL A 403 -4.62 -22.15 1.56
CA VAL A 403 -4.56 -22.73 2.91
C VAL A 403 -5.06 -21.74 3.98
N LEU A 404 -4.57 -20.50 3.95
CA LEU A 404 -4.99 -19.45 4.88
C LEU A 404 -6.46 -19.07 4.70
N PHE A 405 -6.87 -18.83 3.46
CA PHE A 405 -8.25 -18.49 3.13
C PHE A 405 -9.21 -19.60 3.57
N LYS A 406 -8.85 -20.86 3.38
CA LYS A 406 -9.65 -22.01 3.82
C LYS A 406 -9.87 -22.02 5.33
N VAL A 407 -8.82 -21.82 6.14
CA VAL A 407 -8.96 -21.82 7.62
C VAL A 407 -9.82 -20.64 8.07
N LEU A 408 -9.55 -19.43 7.59
CA LEU A 408 -10.31 -18.24 7.97
C LEU A 408 -11.76 -18.33 7.47
N TYR A 409 -12.00 -18.85 6.26
CA TYR A 409 -13.34 -19.05 5.72
C TYR A 409 -14.14 -20.05 6.54
N GLN A 410 -13.53 -21.18 6.92
CA GLN A 410 -14.20 -22.18 7.76
C GLN A 410 -14.49 -21.66 9.18
N ARG A 411 -13.62 -20.81 9.75
CA ARG A 411 -13.79 -20.28 11.12
C ARG A 411 -14.71 -19.05 11.21
N TYR A 412 -14.74 -18.18 10.19
CA TYR A 412 -15.39 -16.85 10.27
C TYR A 412 -16.43 -16.55 9.17
N PHE A 413 -16.42 -17.25 8.03
CA PHE A 413 -17.18 -16.84 6.84
C PHE A 413 -18.08 -17.92 6.22
N SER A 414 -18.23 -19.09 6.85
CA SER A 414 -18.89 -20.28 6.30
C SER A 414 -20.24 -20.00 5.61
N GLU A 415 -21.12 -19.24 6.27
CA GLU A 415 -22.46 -18.86 5.79
C GLU A 415 -22.47 -17.69 4.77
N LYS A 416 -21.36 -16.96 4.62
CA LYS A 416 -21.32 -15.64 3.96
C LYS A 416 -20.64 -15.65 2.58
N LYS A 417 -20.65 -16.80 1.90
CA LYS A 417 -19.95 -17.08 0.62
C LYS A 417 -20.05 -15.95 -0.41
N GLN A 418 -21.26 -15.46 -0.66
CA GLN A 418 -21.52 -14.46 -1.70
C GLN A 418 -20.99 -13.07 -1.33
N SER A 419 -21.14 -12.63 -0.08
CA SER A 419 -20.61 -11.35 0.40
C SER A 419 -19.08 -11.33 0.37
N ILE A 420 -18.41 -12.45 0.71
CA ILE A 420 -16.96 -12.57 0.56
C ILE A 420 -16.53 -12.51 -0.91
N LYS A 421 -17.27 -13.15 -1.82
CA LYS A 421 -16.98 -13.05 -3.25
C LYS A 421 -17.14 -11.62 -3.79
N ARG A 422 -18.16 -10.89 -3.33
CA ARG A 422 -18.36 -9.45 -3.63
C ARG A 422 -17.24 -8.56 -3.06
N LEU A 423 -16.78 -8.85 -1.84
CA LEU A 423 -15.67 -8.14 -1.21
C LEU A 423 -14.39 -8.20 -2.07
N PHE A 424 -14.03 -9.40 -2.55
CA PHE A 424 -12.89 -9.52 -3.47
C PHE A 424 -13.15 -8.92 -4.86
N TYR A 425 -14.36 -9.07 -5.43
CA TYR A 425 -14.73 -8.34 -6.66
C TYR A 425 -14.52 -6.82 -6.52
N ALA A 426 -14.96 -6.23 -5.41
CA ALA A 426 -14.83 -4.80 -5.15
C ALA A 426 -13.37 -4.36 -4.99
N ILE A 427 -12.62 -4.94 -4.05
CA ILE A 427 -11.26 -4.51 -3.71
C ILE A 427 -10.25 -4.81 -4.84
N VAL A 428 -10.49 -5.85 -5.64
CA VAL A 428 -9.61 -6.17 -6.78
C VAL A 428 -9.96 -5.37 -8.04
N ALA A 429 -11.23 -4.99 -8.25
CA ALA A 429 -11.61 -4.02 -9.30
C ALA A 429 -11.17 -2.59 -8.99
N ALA A 430 -11.11 -2.21 -7.71
CA ALA A 430 -10.92 -0.82 -7.32
C ALA A 430 -9.54 -0.27 -7.76
N PRO A 431 -9.49 0.92 -8.38
CA PRO A 431 -8.25 1.61 -8.75
C PRO A 431 -7.60 2.33 -7.56
N VAL A 432 -8.32 2.48 -6.45
CA VAL A 432 -7.89 3.07 -5.19
C VAL A 432 -8.43 2.24 -4.02
N PRO A 433 -7.85 2.31 -2.81
CA PRO A 433 -8.45 1.76 -1.60
C PRO A 433 -9.89 2.27 -1.38
N LEU A 434 -10.78 1.41 -0.90
CA LEU A 434 -12.20 1.71 -0.67
C LEU A 434 -12.49 1.87 0.83
N HIS A 435 -13.27 2.86 1.24
CA HIS A 435 -13.67 3.02 2.63
C HIS A 435 -14.54 1.85 3.11
N ALA A 436 -14.07 1.13 4.14
CA ALA A 436 -14.65 -0.11 4.66
C ALA A 436 -16.16 0.01 4.95
N MET A 437 -16.57 1.10 5.58
CA MET A 437 -17.93 1.30 6.05
C MET A 437 -18.83 2.02 5.04
N LEU A 438 -18.30 3.00 4.28
CA LEU A 438 -19.11 3.84 3.40
C LEU A 438 -19.19 3.34 1.95
N GLU A 439 -18.16 2.66 1.46
CA GLU A 439 -18.09 2.19 0.06
C GLU A 439 -18.13 0.66 -0.01
N LEU A 440 -17.23 -0.01 0.72
CA LEU A 440 -17.08 -1.46 0.64
C LEU A 440 -18.28 -2.20 1.24
N ALA A 441 -18.84 -1.76 2.37
CA ALA A 441 -19.98 -2.43 2.98
C ALA A 441 -21.24 -2.44 2.09
N PRO A 442 -21.67 -1.30 1.48
CA PRO A 442 -22.71 -1.31 0.43
C PRO A 442 -22.35 -2.18 -0.78
N LEU A 443 -21.09 -2.12 -1.25
CA LEU A 443 -20.60 -2.97 -2.36
C LEU A 443 -20.61 -4.47 -2.02
N CYS A 444 -20.61 -4.87 -0.76
CA CYS A 444 -20.70 -6.27 -0.35
C CYS A 444 -22.12 -6.75 -0.05
N GLU A 445 -23.10 -5.84 -0.03
CA GLU A 445 -24.41 -6.01 0.64
C GLU A 445 -24.25 -6.48 2.09
N LEU A 446 -23.36 -5.82 2.85
CA LEU A 446 -23.12 -6.05 4.26
C LEU A 446 -23.49 -4.81 5.08
N ASN A 447 -23.89 -5.01 6.35
CA ASN A 447 -23.89 -3.89 7.30
C ASN A 447 -22.43 -3.47 7.61
N PRO A 448 -22.16 -2.18 7.88
CA PRO A 448 -20.80 -1.66 8.06
C PRO A 448 -19.95 -2.40 9.08
N ALA A 449 -20.50 -2.71 10.26
CA ALA A 449 -19.78 -3.42 11.32
C ALA A 449 -19.38 -4.86 10.92
N THR A 450 -20.24 -5.57 10.17
CA THR A 450 -19.92 -6.90 9.63
C THR A 450 -18.86 -6.82 8.53
N CYS A 451 -18.90 -5.78 7.69
CA CYS A 451 -17.86 -5.57 6.67
C CYS A 451 -16.50 -5.29 7.32
N LEU A 452 -16.44 -4.36 8.28
CA LEU A 452 -15.21 -4.04 9.02
C LEU A 452 -14.67 -5.28 9.77
N SER A 453 -15.55 -6.07 10.40
CA SER A 453 -15.17 -7.36 11.02
C SER A 453 -14.59 -8.35 10.01
N HIS A 454 -15.13 -8.45 8.78
CA HIS A 454 -14.56 -9.29 7.74
C HIS A 454 -13.20 -8.76 7.25
N VAL A 455 -13.05 -7.44 7.14
CA VAL A 455 -11.80 -6.79 6.76
C VAL A 455 -10.70 -7.11 7.78
N HIS A 456 -10.96 -6.91 9.08
CA HIS A 456 -9.99 -7.24 10.15
C HIS A 456 -9.55 -8.72 10.16
N VAL A 457 -10.46 -9.65 9.85
CA VAL A 457 -10.12 -11.09 9.76
C VAL A 457 -9.26 -11.41 8.52
N MET A 458 -9.35 -10.62 7.45
CA MET A 458 -8.51 -10.77 6.24
C MET A 458 -7.29 -9.83 6.21
N GLU A 459 -7.22 -8.92 7.17
CA GLU A 459 -6.14 -7.96 7.36
C GLU A 459 -4.82 -8.68 7.59
N ASN A 460 -3.72 -8.00 7.28
CA ASN A 460 -2.36 -8.53 7.39
C ASN A 460 -2.02 -9.74 6.50
N ILE A 461 -2.98 -10.45 5.91
CA ILE A 461 -2.75 -11.55 4.96
C ILE A 461 -3.17 -11.13 3.54
N PHE A 462 -4.44 -10.80 3.34
CA PHE A 462 -5.01 -10.46 2.02
C PHE A 462 -5.18 -8.96 1.86
N LEU A 463 -5.60 -8.28 2.93
CA LEU A 463 -5.99 -6.87 2.94
C LEU A 463 -5.03 -6.01 3.77
N LYS A 464 -4.95 -4.74 3.41
CA LYS A 464 -4.44 -3.66 4.25
C LYS A 464 -5.61 -2.74 4.58
N LEU A 465 -5.73 -2.39 5.86
CA LEU A 465 -6.63 -1.36 6.37
C LEU A 465 -5.77 -0.20 6.87
N ALA A 466 -6.09 1.03 6.50
CA ALA A 466 -5.46 2.25 7.00
C ALA A 466 -6.46 3.41 6.88
N ASP A 467 -6.68 4.18 7.95
CA ASP A 467 -7.68 5.27 7.99
C ASP A 467 -9.06 4.88 7.41
N ASP A 468 -9.57 3.72 7.86
CA ASP A 468 -10.76 3.04 7.35
C ASP A 468 -10.79 2.71 5.83
N LEU A 469 -9.71 2.96 5.08
CA LEU A 469 -9.55 2.59 3.68
C LEU A 469 -8.97 1.18 3.54
N VAL A 470 -9.59 0.37 2.67
CA VAL A 470 -9.27 -1.04 2.44
C VAL A 470 -8.64 -1.23 1.07
N GLY A 471 -7.42 -1.74 1.05
CA GLY A 471 -6.70 -2.12 -0.17
C GLY A 471 -6.25 -3.57 -0.14
N VAL A 472 -5.79 -4.06 -1.30
CA VAL A 472 -5.04 -5.32 -1.38
C VAL A 472 -3.66 -5.15 -0.71
N ARG A 473 -3.24 -6.08 0.16
CA ARG A 473 -1.96 -5.96 0.89
C ARG A 473 -0.73 -6.13 0.01
N HIS A 474 -0.78 -7.04 -0.96
CA HIS A 474 0.31 -7.30 -1.90
C HIS A 474 -0.24 -7.76 -3.26
N GLU A 475 0.46 -7.42 -4.35
CA GLU A 475 0.03 -7.69 -5.73
C GLU A 475 -0.33 -9.16 -5.98
N SER A 476 0.42 -10.10 -5.38
CA SER A 476 0.18 -11.53 -5.49
C SER A 476 -1.16 -12.03 -4.93
N VAL A 477 -1.88 -11.22 -4.15
CA VAL A 477 -3.27 -11.51 -3.78
C VAL A 477 -4.19 -11.35 -5.01
N ARG A 478 -3.94 -10.38 -5.89
CA ARG A 478 -4.66 -10.24 -7.17
C ARG A 478 -4.30 -11.41 -8.10
N GLU A 479 -3.02 -11.77 -8.18
CA GLU A 479 -2.55 -12.95 -8.91
C GLU A 479 -3.20 -14.26 -8.40
N TRP A 480 -3.37 -14.42 -7.07
CA TRP A 480 -4.08 -15.54 -6.45
C TRP A 480 -5.59 -15.55 -6.73
N VAL A 481 -6.27 -14.41 -6.60
CA VAL A 481 -7.73 -14.28 -6.84
C VAL A 481 -8.09 -14.61 -8.31
N TYR A 482 -7.21 -14.27 -9.25
CA TYR A 482 -7.36 -14.56 -10.67
C TYR A 482 -6.81 -15.92 -11.11
N TRP A 483 -6.29 -16.74 -10.19
CA TRP A 483 -5.53 -17.94 -10.55
C TRP A 483 -6.42 -19.06 -11.11
N GLU A 484 -6.41 -19.25 -12.43
CA GLU A 484 -7.25 -20.23 -13.13
C GLU A 484 -6.98 -21.69 -12.70
N SER A 485 -5.72 -22.04 -12.45
CA SER A 485 -5.33 -23.35 -11.92
C SER A 485 -5.39 -23.44 -10.38
N GLY A 486 -6.06 -22.48 -9.72
CA GLY A 486 -6.39 -22.46 -8.29
C GLY A 486 -7.42 -23.53 -7.85
N TYR A 487 -7.35 -24.72 -8.42
CA TYR A 487 -8.10 -25.89 -7.93
C TYR A 487 -7.52 -26.35 -6.60
N LEU A 488 -8.31 -26.23 -5.53
CA LEU A 488 -8.50 -27.34 -4.57
C LEU A 488 -9.65 -27.08 -3.58
N TYR A 489 -9.77 -25.88 -2.98
CA TYR A 489 -10.80 -25.63 -1.95
C TYR A 489 -11.53 -24.28 -2.04
N SER A 490 -10.87 -23.17 -2.36
CA SER A 490 -11.55 -21.89 -2.53
C SER A 490 -12.47 -21.90 -3.76
N ASN A 491 -13.79 -21.93 -3.54
CA ASN A 491 -14.82 -21.65 -4.57
C ASN A 491 -14.86 -20.15 -4.98
N LEU A 492 -13.74 -19.45 -4.80
CA LEU A 492 -13.55 -18.01 -4.97
C LEU A 492 -12.94 -17.69 -6.35
N HIS A 493 -13.15 -18.53 -7.37
CA HIS A 493 -12.71 -18.16 -8.72
C HIS A 493 -13.43 -16.88 -9.16
N ILE A 494 -12.64 -15.86 -9.43
CA ILE A 494 -13.07 -14.49 -9.71
C ILE A 494 -12.47 -14.11 -11.06
N ASN A 495 -13.33 -13.91 -12.05
CA ASN A 495 -12.95 -13.46 -13.38
C ASN A 495 -12.76 -11.92 -13.36
N GLN A 496 -11.68 -11.43 -13.98
CA GLN A 496 -11.33 -10.00 -13.99
C GLN A 496 -12.40 -9.12 -14.67
N GLU A 497 -12.96 -9.55 -15.80
CA GLU A 497 -14.03 -8.81 -16.49
C GLU A 497 -15.28 -8.69 -15.60
N MET A 498 -15.59 -9.74 -14.85
CA MET A 498 -16.69 -9.74 -13.87
C MET A 498 -16.41 -8.82 -12.68
N CYS A 499 -15.14 -8.59 -12.28
CA CYS A 499 -14.77 -7.58 -11.29
C CYS A 499 -15.12 -6.17 -11.81
N HIS A 500 -14.66 -5.86 -13.03
CA HIS A 500 -14.89 -4.55 -13.66
C HIS A 500 -16.37 -4.31 -13.95
N TYR A 501 -17.11 -5.32 -14.42
CA TYR A 501 -18.56 -5.26 -14.60
C TYR A 501 -19.31 -5.06 -13.26
N TYR A 502 -18.86 -5.71 -12.18
CA TYR A 502 -19.46 -5.55 -10.86
C TYR A 502 -19.30 -4.11 -10.34
N MET A 503 -18.09 -3.57 -10.41
CA MET A 503 -17.81 -2.19 -10.03
C MET A 503 -18.59 -1.19 -10.91
N ALA A 504 -18.59 -1.40 -12.23
CA ALA A 504 -19.36 -0.57 -13.16
C ALA A 504 -20.87 -0.57 -12.88
N LYS A 505 -21.48 -1.72 -12.53
CA LYS A 505 -22.91 -1.78 -12.14
C LYS A 505 -23.18 -1.00 -10.85
N ALA A 506 -22.26 -1.05 -9.88
CA ALA A 506 -22.40 -0.28 -8.65
C ALA A 506 -22.25 1.23 -8.88
N CYS A 507 -21.21 1.67 -9.59
CA CYS A 507 -21.02 3.08 -9.96
C CYS A 507 -22.19 3.62 -10.77
N ALA A 508 -22.69 2.87 -11.76
CA ALA A 508 -23.86 3.26 -12.55
C ALA A 508 -25.12 3.37 -11.69
N LYS A 509 -25.36 2.45 -10.74
CA LYS A 509 -26.48 2.54 -9.80
C LYS A 509 -26.43 3.82 -8.95
N VAL A 510 -25.25 4.17 -8.43
CA VAL A 510 -25.06 5.41 -7.66
C VAL A 510 -25.30 6.63 -8.55
N LEU A 511 -24.70 6.69 -9.74
CA LEU A 511 -24.91 7.79 -10.69
C LEU A 511 -26.39 7.96 -11.08
N MET A 512 -27.13 6.86 -11.30
CA MET A 512 -28.56 6.90 -11.59
C MET A 512 -29.40 7.41 -10.39
N GLN A 513 -28.98 7.13 -9.16
CA GLN A 513 -29.64 7.64 -7.95
C GLN A 513 -29.43 9.15 -7.76
N TYR A 514 -28.27 9.71 -8.16
CA TYR A 514 -28.01 11.15 -8.12
C TYR A 514 -28.58 11.91 -9.34
N ASN A 515 -28.50 11.34 -10.55
CA ASN A 515 -28.93 12.00 -11.78
C ASN A 515 -30.44 12.26 -11.87
N TYR A 516 -31.26 11.54 -11.11
CA TYR A 516 -32.71 11.79 -11.08
C TYR A 516 -33.10 13.03 -10.25
N VAL A 517 -32.15 13.73 -9.61
CA VAL A 517 -32.46 14.82 -8.66
C VAL A 517 -31.82 16.16 -9.03
N HIS A 518 -30.59 16.19 -9.58
CA HIS A 518 -29.80 17.44 -9.62
C HIS A 518 -29.06 17.86 -10.90
N PHE A 519 -28.93 17.01 -11.94
CA PHE A 519 -28.18 17.37 -13.15
C PHE A 519 -29.07 17.49 -14.38
N THR A 520 -29.07 18.66 -15.02
CA THR A 520 -29.81 18.88 -16.28
C THR A 520 -28.97 18.47 -17.49
N GLU A 521 -29.60 18.20 -18.63
CA GLU A 521 -28.94 17.57 -19.79
C GLU A 521 -27.79 18.39 -20.42
N GLY A 522 -27.63 19.67 -20.07
CA GLY A 522 -26.61 20.57 -20.60
C GLY A 522 -25.24 20.52 -19.90
N GLU A 523 -25.11 19.87 -18.74
CA GLU A 523 -23.90 19.96 -17.90
C GLU A 523 -22.88 18.82 -18.13
N TRP A 524 -23.21 17.85 -18.97
CA TRP A 524 -22.35 16.69 -19.26
C TRP A 524 -21.41 16.94 -20.45
N LEU A 525 -20.13 16.62 -20.28
CA LEU A 525 -19.23 16.47 -21.42
C LEU A 525 -19.78 15.37 -22.38
N PRO A 526 -19.66 15.53 -23.71
CA PRO A 526 -20.24 14.56 -24.66
C PRO A 526 -19.74 13.12 -24.48
N SER A 527 -18.49 12.95 -24.02
CA SER A 527 -17.88 11.67 -23.62
C SER A 527 -18.66 10.97 -22.52
N ASP A 528 -19.12 11.72 -21.54
CA ASP A 528 -19.60 11.20 -20.25
C ASP A 528 -21.08 10.85 -20.37
N ALA A 529 -21.84 11.68 -21.09
CA ALA A 529 -23.18 11.34 -21.55
C ALA A 529 -23.17 10.12 -22.51
N ALA A 530 -22.13 9.95 -23.33
CA ALA A 530 -21.97 8.74 -24.15
C ALA A 530 -21.61 7.50 -23.32
N ALA A 531 -20.76 7.64 -22.30
CA ALA A 531 -20.44 6.57 -21.35
C ALA A 531 -21.69 6.13 -20.56
N LEU A 532 -22.47 7.07 -20.02
CA LEU A 532 -23.74 6.81 -19.34
C LEU A 532 -24.74 6.10 -20.26
N ARG A 533 -24.95 6.58 -21.50
CA ARG A 533 -25.83 5.91 -22.48
C ARG A 533 -25.35 4.49 -22.82
N THR A 534 -24.05 4.26 -22.88
CA THR A 534 -23.45 2.94 -23.11
C THR A 534 -23.68 2.01 -21.91
N LEU A 535 -23.46 2.49 -20.68
CA LEU A 535 -23.72 1.75 -19.45
C LEU A 535 -25.20 1.36 -19.32
N THR A 536 -26.12 2.32 -19.49
CA THR A 536 -27.57 2.06 -19.44
C THR A 536 -28.01 1.02 -20.47
N ARG A 537 -27.50 1.09 -21.71
CA ARG A 537 -27.76 0.05 -22.73
C ARG A 537 -27.19 -1.32 -22.31
N ALA A 538 -25.95 -1.36 -21.82
CA ALA A 538 -25.29 -2.59 -21.42
C ALA A 538 -25.97 -3.29 -20.22
N PHE A 539 -26.56 -2.54 -19.28
CA PHE A 539 -27.32 -3.13 -18.17
C PHE A 539 -28.72 -3.57 -18.58
N ASN A 540 -29.43 -2.81 -19.42
CA ASN A 540 -30.76 -3.19 -19.90
C ASN A 540 -30.75 -4.44 -20.80
N MET A 541 -29.61 -4.79 -21.41
CA MET A 541 -29.44 -6.00 -22.24
C MET A 541 -29.05 -7.28 -21.47
N LYS A 542 -29.11 -7.27 -20.13
CA LYS A 542 -28.78 -8.44 -19.28
C LYS A 542 -29.82 -8.74 -18.17
N GLU A 543 -31.01 -8.17 -18.27
CA GLU A 543 -32.18 -8.57 -17.47
C GLU A 543 -33.24 -9.30 -18.33
N SER A 544 -32.83 -9.70 -19.55
CA SER A 544 -33.45 -10.67 -20.47
C SER A 544 -32.53 -11.87 -20.66
#